data_AF-A0A1M3TPK1-F1
#
_entry.id   AF-A0A1M3TPK1-F1
#
_cell.length_a   1.000
_cell.length_b   1.000
_cell.length_c   1.000
_cell.angle_alpha   90.00
_cell.angle_beta   90.00
_cell.angle_gamma   90.00
#
_symmetry.space_group_name_H-M   'P 1'
#
loop_
_entity.id
_entity.type
_entity.pdbx_description
1 polymer ?
#
loop_
_entity_poly.entity_id
_entity_poly.type
_entity_poly.pdbx_seq_one_letter_code
_entity_poly.pdbx_strand_id
1 'polypeptide(L)'
;MPPKPLFKKRRRSESAKAKTQQRSKLKKTLLSKAAQYSIECESDVFVMIRVKRTGQRYIFDSSPSEKWLPCMAELSGYYPTPITATLEDVVSRHSDHPELGRQDDSTYVSSTDTGAVLTLLSHSGLAGHQTT
;
A
#
# COMPACT_ATOMS: atom_id res chain seq x y z
N MET A 1 19.27 -3.26 -21.45
CA MET A 1 18.38 -2.20 -20.90
C MET A 1 18.09 -2.51 -19.44
N PRO A 2 18.10 -1.54 -18.52
CA PRO A 2 17.77 -1.82 -17.12
C PRO A 2 16.25 -2.03 -16.94
N PRO A 3 15.83 -2.91 -16.01
CA PRO A 3 14.42 -3.19 -15.76
C PRO A 3 13.71 -1.95 -15.21
N LYS A 4 12.48 -1.70 -15.67
CA LYS A 4 11.64 -0.58 -15.21
C LYS A 4 11.07 -0.94 -13.83
N PRO A 5 11.18 -0.07 -12.81
CA PRO A 5 10.67 -0.38 -11.48
C PRO A 5 9.13 -0.53 -11.50
N LEU A 6 8.65 -1.67 -11.02
CA LEU A 6 7.23 -2.09 -11.03
C LEU A 6 6.36 -1.42 -9.95
N PHE A 7 6.69 -0.19 -9.56
CA PHE A 7 5.73 0.60 -8.80
C PHE A 7 4.63 1.04 -9.77
N LYS A 8 3.47 0.37 -9.73
CA LYS A 8 2.26 0.74 -10.50
C LYS A 8 2.19 2.26 -10.62
N LYS A 9 2.23 2.76 -11.86
CA LYS A 9 2.23 4.19 -12.19
C LYS A 9 0.87 4.79 -11.76
N ARG A 10 0.67 5.00 -10.46
CA ARG A 10 -0.47 5.78 -9.96
C ARG A 10 -0.39 7.12 -10.66
N ARG A 11 -1.51 7.62 -11.21
CA ARG A 11 -1.63 8.94 -11.81
C ARG A 11 -1.08 9.98 -10.81
N ARG A 12 0.18 10.36 -10.97
CA ARG A 12 0.83 11.36 -10.12
C ARG A 12 0.40 12.71 -10.66
N SER A 13 -0.39 13.45 -9.90
CA SER A 13 -0.55 14.88 -10.18
C SER A 13 0.79 15.55 -9.96
N GLU A 14 1.22 16.36 -10.93
CA GLU A 14 2.56 16.96 -10.91
C GLU A 14 2.65 18.21 -10.04
N SER A 15 1.50 18.69 -9.53
CA SER A 15 1.44 19.86 -8.66
C SER A 15 2.27 19.66 -7.39
N ALA A 16 2.89 20.74 -6.92
CA ALA A 16 3.69 20.72 -5.69
C ALA A 16 2.87 20.23 -4.49
N LYS A 17 1.60 20.65 -4.39
CA LYS A 17 0.67 20.20 -3.35
C LYS A 17 0.44 18.69 -3.39
N ALA A 18 0.16 18.13 -4.57
CA ALA A 18 -0.05 16.69 -4.71
C ALA A 18 1.22 15.88 -4.38
N LYS A 19 2.40 16.34 -4.83
CA LYS A 19 3.69 15.70 -4.51
C LYS A 19 3.95 15.69 -3.01
N THR A 20 3.69 16.81 -2.31
CA THR A 20 3.80 16.90 -0.85
C THR A 20 2.83 15.95 -0.16
N GLN A 21 1.56 15.94 -0.58
CA GLN A 21 0.55 15.04 -0.01
C GLN A 21 0.92 13.57 -0.21
N GLN A 22 1.38 13.21 -1.41
CA GLN A 22 1.83 11.84 -1.72
C GLN A 22 2.98 11.43 -0.81
N ARG A 23 3.98 12.31 -0.62
CA ARG A 23 5.11 12.05 0.28
C ARG A 23 4.64 11.83 1.72
N SER A 24 3.76 12.70 2.22
CA SER A 24 3.20 12.59 3.57
C SER A 24 2.43 11.29 3.75
N LYS A 25 1.63 10.88 2.76
CA LYS A 25 0.88 9.61 2.77
C LYS A 25 1.82 8.40 2.80
N LEU A 26 2.81 8.34 1.90
CA LEU A 26 3.77 7.24 1.85
C LEU A 26 4.58 7.12 3.16
N LYS A 27 5.03 8.26 3.70
CA LYS A 27 5.72 8.30 4.99
C LYS A 27 4.84 7.72 6.09
N LYS A 28 3.59 8.20 6.22
CA LYS A 28 2.65 7.71 7.23
C LYS A 28 2.43 6.21 7.11
N THR A 29 2.17 5.72 5.90
CA THR A 29 1.97 4.29 5.66
C THR A 29 3.19 3.45 6.01
N LEU A 30 4.40 3.91 5.65
CA LEU A 30 5.64 3.19 5.99
C LEU A 30 5.81 3.06 7.51
N LEU A 31 5.64 4.16 8.25
CA LEU A 31 5.76 4.13 9.72
C LEU A 31 4.68 3.26 10.36
N SER A 32 3.43 3.34 9.88
CA SER A 32 2.36 2.47 10.37
C SER A 32 2.64 0.99 10.11
N LYS A 33 3.24 0.64 8.96
CA LYS A 33 3.60 -0.75 8.65
C LYS A 33 4.80 -1.24 9.46
N ALA A 34 5.77 -0.38 9.74
CA ALA A 34 6.88 -0.68 10.65
C ALA A 34 6.37 -0.99 12.07
N ALA A 35 5.48 -0.14 12.60
CA ALA A 35 4.85 -0.36 13.91
C ALA A 35 3.97 -1.61 13.95
N GLN A 36 3.21 -1.88 12.88
CA GLN A 36 2.42 -3.10 12.77
C GLN A 36 3.33 -4.34 12.84
N TYR A 37 4.43 -4.35 12.08
CA TYR A 37 5.38 -5.46 12.06
C TYR A 37 6.06 -5.66 13.42
N SER A 38 6.48 -4.58 14.10
CA SER A 38 7.12 -4.70 15.41
C SER A 38 6.20 -5.35 16.45
N ILE A 39 4.90 -5.05 16.39
CA ILE A 39 3.89 -5.62 17.30
C ILE A 39 3.58 -7.07 16.90
N GLU A 40 3.25 -7.32 15.63
CA GLU A 40 2.80 -8.64 15.16
C GLU A 40 3.91 -9.70 15.16
N CYS A 41 5.17 -9.28 15.04
CA CYS A 41 6.32 -10.17 14.96
C CYS A 41 7.27 -10.04 16.16
N GLU A 42 6.87 -9.35 17.23
CA GLU A 42 7.67 -9.17 18.46
C GLU A 42 9.11 -8.75 18.17
N SER A 43 9.26 -7.79 17.26
CA SER A 43 10.57 -7.42 16.68
C SER A 43 10.89 -5.95 16.94
N ASP A 44 12.16 -5.67 17.25
CA ASP A 44 12.67 -4.30 17.27
C ASP A 44 12.85 -3.79 15.83
N VAL A 45 12.23 -2.65 15.52
CA VAL A 45 12.22 -2.05 14.19
C VAL A 45 12.61 -0.58 14.28
N PHE A 46 13.63 -0.22 13.49
CA PHE A 46 14.07 1.16 13.33
C PHE A 46 13.92 1.61 11.88
N VAL A 47 13.29 2.77 11.68
CA VAL A 47 13.14 3.39 10.36
C VAL A 47 13.59 4.85 10.42
N MET A 48 14.68 5.16 9.72
CA MET A 48 15.12 6.54 9.48
C MET A 48 14.82 6.97 8.04
N ILE A 49 14.07 8.05 7.89
CA ILE A 49 13.76 8.66 6.59
C ILE A 49 14.46 10.00 6.49
N ARG A 50 15.39 10.14 5.54
CA ARG A 50 15.99 11.43 5.17
C ARG A 50 15.36 11.98 3.90
N VAL A 51 14.72 13.14 3.98
CA VAL A 51 14.28 13.89 2.79
C VAL A 51 15.51 14.50 2.13
N LYS A 52 16.02 13.87 1.05
CA LYS A 52 17.25 14.30 0.37
C LYS A 52 17.31 15.81 0.08
N ARG A 53 16.19 16.41 -0.35
CA ARG A 53 16.11 17.83 -0.71
C ARG A 53 16.29 18.78 0.48
N THR A 54 15.75 18.43 1.65
CA THR A 54 15.70 19.33 2.81
C THR A 54 16.62 18.89 3.94
N GLY A 55 17.23 17.70 3.85
CA GLY A 55 17.97 17.08 4.93
C GLY A 55 17.11 16.60 6.11
N GLN A 56 15.81 16.94 6.14
CA GLN A 56 14.93 16.62 7.26
C GLN A 56 14.88 15.11 7.50
N ARG A 57 15.06 14.73 8.77
CA ARG A 57 15.03 13.35 9.23
C ARG A 57 13.72 13.08 9.98
N TYR A 58 13.15 11.91 9.74
CA TYR A 58 12.08 11.34 10.55
C TYR A 58 12.55 10.01 11.07
N ILE A 59 12.32 9.75 12.35
CA ILE A 59 12.75 8.53 13.01
C ILE A 59 11.51 7.88 13.60
N PHE A 60 11.41 6.57 13.39
CA PHE A 60 10.56 5.68 14.15
C PHE A 60 11.46 4.63 14.77
N ASP A 61 11.27 4.40 16.07
CA ASP A 61 11.93 3.38 16.85
C ASP A 61 10.84 2.68 17.65
N SER A 62 10.70 1.37 17.50
CA SER A 62 9.73 0.59 18.27
C SER A 62 10.26 0.19 19.64
N SER A 63 11.56 0.28 19.87
CA SER A 63 12.18 -0.13 21.13
C SER A 63 12.28 1.06 22.08
N PRO A 64 11.91 0.90 23.36
CA PRO A 64 12.19 1.91 24.38
C PRO A 64 13.66 1.91 24.83
N SER A 65 14.45 0.93 24.40
CA SER A 65 15.87 0.81 24.77
C SER A 65 16.74 1.69 23.88
N GLU A 66 17.56 2.55 24.47
CA GLU A 66 18.44 3.46 23.71
C GLU A 66 19.63 2.76 23.01
N LYS A 67 19.81 1.45 23.18
CA LYS A 67 21.09 0.77 22.87
C LYS A 67 21.00 -0.50 22.01
N TRP A 68 19.85 -0.78 21.40
CA TRP A 68 19.69 -2.02 20.62
C TRP A 68 20.26 -1.93 19.20
N LEU A 69 20.48 -0.72 18.68
CA LEU A 69 21.02 -0.49 17.33
C LEU A 69 22.56 -0.44 17.35
N PRO A 70 23.26 -1.45 16.80
CA PRO A 70 24.70 -1.38 16.61
C PRO A 70 25.06 -0.39 15.48
N CYS A 71 26.29 0.12 15.51
CA CYS A 71 26.81 0.83 14.35
C CYS A 71 27.12 -0.14 13.19
N MET A 72 27.20 0.37 11.96
CA MET A 72 27.41 -0.48 10.79
C MET A 72 28.70 -1.33 10.85
N ALA A 73 29.75 -0.83 11.52
CA ALA A 73 30.98 -1.58 11.69
C ALA A 73 30.83 -2.78 12.65
N GLU A 74 30.02 -2.61 13.70
CA GLU A 74 29.74 -3.65 14.71
C GLU A 74 28.94 -4.81 14.14
N LEU A 75 28.11 -4.57 13.11
CA LEU A 75 27.27 -5.60 12.48
C LEU A 75 28.06 -6.82 11.95
N SER A 76 29.33 -6.62 11.58
CA SER A 76 30.18 -7.69 11.06
C SER A 76 30.49 -8.80 12.08
N GLY A 77 30.36 -8.51 13.38
CA GLY A 77 30.63 -9.46 14.47
C GLY A 77 29.40 -10.25 14.96
N TYR A 78 28.21 -9.99 14.41
CA TYR A 78 26.98 -10.63 14.88
C TYR A 78 26.77 -12.03 14.32
N TYR A 79 26.19 -12.90 15.14
CA TYR A 79 25.67 -14.20 14.73
C TYR A 79 24.18 -14.33 15.09
N PRO A 80 23.31 -14.75 14.15
CA PRO A 80 23.60 -15.00 12.74
C PRO A 80 24.04 -13.74 12.00
N THR A 81 24.77 -13.91 10.88
CA THR A 81 25.22 -12.78 10.07
C THR A 81 24.02 -11.94 9.63
N PRO A 82 24.00 -10.63 9.93
CA PRO A 82 22.88 -9.77 9.55
C PRO A 82 22.62 -9.77 8.04
N ILE A 83 21.36 -9.94 7.65
CA ILE A 83 20.96 -9.86 6.24
C ILE A 83 20.78 -8.40 5.87
N THR A 84 21.54 -7.95 4.87
CA THR A 84 21.42 -6.59 4.31
C THR A 84 20.66 -6.66 2.99
N ALA A 85 19.66 -5.78 2.81
CA ALA A 85 18.93 -5.64 1.56
C ALA A 85 19.12 -4.24 0.99
N THR A 86 19.48 -4.15 -0.29
CA THR A 86 19.55 -2.88 -1.03
C THR A 86 18.22 -2.56 -1.70
N LEU A 87 18.12 -1.37 -2.31
CA LEU A 87 16.92 -1.00 -3.07
C LEU A 87 16.74 -1.93 -4.28
N GLU A 88 17.83 -2.33 -4.91
CA GLU A 88 17.87 -3.20 -6.07
C GLU A 88 17.34 -4.61 -5.71
N ASP A 89 17.71 -5.12 -4.53
CA ASP A 89 17.23 -6.41 -4.02
C ASP A 89 15.70 -6.41 -3.84
N VAL A 90 15.15 -5.30 -3.34
CA VAL A 90 13.70 -5.16 -3.12
C VAL A 90 12.95 -5.01 -4.44
N VAL A 91 13.47 -4.23 -5.39
CA VAL A 91 12.82 -4.01 -6.69
C VAL A 91 12.85 -5.28 -7.56
N SER A 92 13.94 -6.04 -7.52
CA SER A 92 14.11 -7.26 -8.33
C SER A 92 13.10 -8.34 -7.93
N ARG A 93 12.86 -8.54 -6.63
CA ARG A 93 11.87 -9.51 -6.10
C ARG A 93 10.44 -9.30 -6.58
N HIS A 94 10.11 -8.10 -7.06
CA HIS A 94 8.79 -7.80 -7.61
C HIS A 94 8.66 -8.07 -9.11
N SER A 95 9.73 -8.51 -9.78
CA SER A 95 9.77 -8.71 -11.24
C SER A 95 9.54 -10.16 -11.69
N ASP A 96 9.67 -11.13 -10.79
CA ASP A 96 9.71 -12.56 -11.14
C ASP A 96 8.35 -13.28 -11.10
N HIS A 97 7.24 -12.60 -11.39
CA HIS A 97 5.95 -13.29 -11.58
C HIS A 97 5.65 -13.46 -13.09
N PRO A 98 5.72 -14.68 -13.65
CA PRO A 98 5.12 -14.96 -14.93
C PRO A 98 3.59 -14.89 -14.78
N GLU A 99 2.93 -14.05 -15.59
CA GLU A 99 1.48 -14.10 -15.75
C GLU A 99 1.04 -15.54 -16.03
N LEU A 100 0.32 -16.15 -15.09
CA LEU A 100 -0.58 -17.25 -15.44
C LEU A 100 -1.71 -16.62 -16.26
N GLY A 101 -1.73 -16.99 -17.54
CA GLY A 101 -2.56 -16.39 -18.57
C GLY A 101 -4.02 -16.21 -18.17
N ARG A 102 -4.53 -15.01 -18.44
CA ARG A 102 -5.96 -14.84 -18.75
C ARG A 102 -6.26 -15.71 -19.96
N GLN A 103 -6.98 -16.80 -19.75
CA GLN A 103 -7.70 -17.48 -20.82
C GLN A 103 -9.04 -16.76 -20.94
N ASP A 104 -9.12 -15.86 -21.90
CA ASP A 104 -10.35 -15.17 -22.29
C ASP A 104 -11.25 -16.19 -22.99
N ASP A 105 -12.17 -16.82 -22.27
CA ASP A 105 -13.32 -17.49 -22.90
C ASP A 105 -14.47 -16.48 -23.03
N SER A 106 -14.45 -15.83 -24.19
CA SER A 106 -15.53 -15.06 -24.77
C SER A 106 -16.65 -16.00 -25.22
N THR A 107 -17.80 -15.99 -24.55
CA THR A 107 -19.06 -16.44 -25.15
C THR A 107 -19.98 -15.24 -25.35
N TYR A 108 -19.94 -14.76 -26.59
CA TYR A 108 -20.90 -13.84 -27.19
C TYR A 108 -22.26 -14.54 -27.29
N VAL A 109 -23.29 -13.97 -26.67
CA VAL A 109 -24.68 -14.24 -27.04
C VAL A 109 -25.36 -12.92 -27.35
N SER A 110 -25.61 -12.70 -28.63
CA SER A 110 -26.38 -11.61 -29.19
C SER A 110 -27.80 -12.10 -29.47
N SER A 111 -28.81 -11.38 -28.97
CA SER A 111 -30.10 -11.20 -29.66
C SER A 111 -30.92 -10.12 -28.94
N THR A 112 -31.02 -8.92 -29.52
CA THR A 112 -32.18 -8.32 -30.24
C THR A 112 -33.36 -7.94 -29.31
N ASP A 113 -33.55 -6.64 -29.07
CA ASP A 113 -34.62 -5.79 -29.65
C ASP A 113 -35.97 -6.00 -28.91
N THR A 114 -36.60 -5.05 -28.23
CA THR A 114 -37.35 -3.90 -28.77
C THR A 114 -37.92 -3.12 -27.56
N GLY A 115 -38.20 -1.83 -27.70
CA GLY A 115 -38.65 -0.97 -26.61
C GLY A 115 -40.12 -1.10 -26.16
N ALA A 116 -40.45 -0.21 -25.21
CA ALA A 116 -41.76 0.29 -24.78
C ALA A 116 -42.53 -0.44 -23.64
N VAL A 117 -42.65 0.31 -22.53
CA VAL A 117 -43.85 0.62 -21.73
C VAL A 117 -44.67 -0.55 -21.15
N LEU A 118 -44.70 -0.64 -19.81
CA LEU A 118 -45.98 -0.67 -19.09
C LEU A 118 -45.83 -0.12 -17.66
N THR A 119 -46.44 1.05 -17.45
CA THR A 119 -46.80 1.62 -16.15
C THR A 119 -47.97 0.84 -15.58
N LEU A 120 -47.91 0.40 -14.31
CA LEU A 120 -49.10 0.33 -13.47
C LEU A 120 -48.78 0.78 -12.04
N LEU A 121 -49.32 1.96 -11.72
CA LEU A 121 -49.58 2.44 -10.37
C LEU A 121 -50.64 1.56 -9.70
N SER A 122 -50.50 1.36 -8.39
CA SER A 122 -51.62 1.57 -7.47
C SER A 122 -51.10 1.89 -6.08
N HIS A 123 -51.37 3.14 -5.68
CA HIS A 123 -51.47 3.63 -4.31
C HIS A 123 -52.56 2.83 -3.59
N SER A 124 -52.51 2.62 -2.28
CA SER A 124 -52.90 3.57 -1.24
C SER A 124 -52.74 2.85 0.11
N GLY A 125 -52.12 3.45 1.13
CA GLY A 125 -52.79 4.27 2.16
C GLY A 125 -53.22 3.37 3.34
N LEU A 126 -53.20 3.72 4.63
CA LEU A 126 -52.96 4.96 5.36
C LEU A 126 -52.81 4.55 6.84
N ALA A 127 -51.91 5.24 7.54
CA ALA A 127 -52.01 5.75 8.92
C ALA A 127 -52.72 4.94 10.05
N GLY A 128 -51.99 4.79 11.18
CA GLY A 128 -52.43 5.47 12.41
C GLY A 128 -52.64 4.63 13.68
N HIS A 129 -52.07 5.16 14.79
CA HIS A 129 -52.41 5.01 16.22
C HIS A 129 -51.86 3.77 16.96
N GLN A 130 -50.94 3.88 17.95
CA GLN A 130 -51.09 4.32 19.36
C GLN A 130 -52.29 3.64 20.03
N THR A 131 -52.25 2.92 21.15
CA THR A 131 -51.62 3.02 22.49
C THR A 131 -51.70 1.60 23.12
N THR A 132 -50.86 1.20 24.07
CA THR A 132 -51.00 1.45 25.52
C THR A 132 -49.73 1.01 26.24
#